data_AF-A0A0M0KNG3-F1
#
_entry.id   AF-A0A0M0KNG3-F1
#
_cell.length_a   1.000
_cell.length_b   1.000
_cell.length_c   1.000
_cell.angle_alpha   90.00
_cell.angle_beta   90.00
_cell.angle_gamma   90.00
#
_symmetry.space_group_name_H-M   'P 1'
#
loop_
_entity.id
_entity.type
_entity.pdbx_description
1 polymer ?
#
loop_
_entity_poly.entity_id
_entity_poly.type
_entity_poly.pdbx_seq_one_letter_code
_entity_poly.pdbx_strand_id
1 'polypeptide(L)'
;MSFGKTSKNIVITKNNVELSAYENNGRLMDFILKKGNKKLSFPTWKNVSNPTYSPQLLSEDINNDGLKEVIVILTTGYGSGVLFQEVHVFNENKEGLFDEVKVEDALEIVKDNVKTNLTNSTASIIIGDKDINIDISKFPFDPQRKFENVAFGSITQYKVLNHSLVAEVSATVAPDGGYIGDISILYKLKRGTYQAGKIKFTPTIIK
;
A
#
# COMPACT_ATOMS: atom_id res chain seq x y z
N MET A 1 -17.38 34.90 15.30
CA MET A 1 -16.40 34.05 15.99
C MET A 1 -15.43 33.51 14.96
N SER A 2 -14.18 33.98 14.97
CA SER A 2 -13.13 33.53 14.06
C SER A 2 -12.48 32.29 14.69
N PHE A 3 -12.73 31.11 14.12
CA PHE A 3 -11.87 29.95 14.39
C PHE A 3 -10.61 30.16 13.56
N GLY A 4 -9.53 30.61 14.22
CA GLY A 4 -8.21 30.63 13.61
C GLY A 4 -7.87 29.22 13.14
N LYS A 5 -7.87 29.00 11.83
CA LYS A 5 -7.30 27.79 11.23
C LYS A 5 -5.80 27.84 11.50
N THR A 6 -5.34 27.13 12.53
CA THR A 6 -3.92 26.84 12.71
C THR A 6 -3.53 25.88 11.59
N SER A 7 -3.22 26.45 10.44
CA SER A 7 -2.70 25.71 9.30
C SER A 7 -1.29 25.26 9.63
N LYS A 8 -1.07 23.95 9.59
CA LYS A 8 0.27 23.38 9.68
C LYS A 8 0.66 22.89 8.31
N ASN A 9 1.74 23.45 7.78
CA ASN A 9 2.38 22.90 6.61
C ASN A 9 3.29 21.76 7.07
N ILE A 10 3.12 20.58 6.49
CA ILE A 10 4.12 19.51 6.60
C ILE A 10 5.09 19.66 5.44
N VAL A 11 6.38 19.47 5.71
CA VAL A 11 7.44 19.44 4.71
C VAL A 11 8.37 18.28 5.05
N ILE A 12 8.55 17.37 4.11
CA ILE A 12 9.44 16.21 4.21
C ILE A 12 10.46 16.33 3.08
N THR A 13 11.75 16.23 3.39
CA THR A 13 12.82 16.34 2.39
C THR A 13 13.65 15.07 2.34
N LYS A 14 13.90 14.56 1.12
CA LYS A 14 14.76 13.39 0.86
C LYS A 14 15.46 13.57 -0.48
N ASN A 15 16.78 13.43 -0.55
CA ASN A 15 17.57 13.49 -1.80
C ASN A 15 17.18 14.66 -2.74
N ASN A 16 17.13 15.88 -2.20
CA ASN A 16 16.75 17.12 -2.92
C ASN A 16 15.31 17.14 -3.46
N VAL A 17 14.46 16.25 -2.95
CA VAL A 17 13.02 16.21 -3.21
C VAL A 17 12.30 16.63 -1.95
N GLU A 18 11.32 17.52 -2.10
CA GLU A 18 10.49 18.05 -1.03
C GLU A 18 9.05 17.66 -1.29
N LEU A 19 8.42 16.96 -0.33
CA LEU A 19 7.00 16.70 -0.29
C LEU A 19 6.38 17.62 0.77
N SER A 20 5.44 18.46 0.36
CA SER A 20 4.71 19.33 1.28
C SER A 20 3.20 19.14 1.15
N ALA A 21 2.46 19.43 2.22
CA ALA A 21 1.00 19.38 2.23
C ALA A 21 0.43 20.31 3.30
N TYR A 22 -0.86 20.59 3.17
CA TYR A 22 -1.64 21.39 4.09
C TYR A 22 -2.45 20.52 5.04
N GLU A 23 -2.37 20.77 6.34
CA GLU A 23 -3.25 20.12 7.32
C GLU A 23 -4.59 20.84 7.46
N ASN A 24 -5.69 20.10 7.29
CA ASN A 24 -7.06 20.53 7.49
C ASN A 24 -7.88 19.43 8.17
N ASN A 25 -8.44 19.69 9.35
CA ASN A 25 -9.39 18.81 10.03
C ASN A 25 -8.95 17.33 10.11
N GLY A 26 -7.72 17.07 10.55
CA GLY A 26 -7.21 15.71 10.73
C GLY A 26 -6.70 15.04 9.45
N ARG A 27 -6.60 15.78 8.33
CA ARG A 27 -6.10 15.30 7.04
C ARG A 27 -5.06 16.23 6.46
N LEU A 28 -4.06 15.65 5.82
CA LEU A 28 -3.11 16.31 4.95
C LEU A 28 -3.66 16.26 3.52
N MET A 29 -3.66 17.40 2.84
CA MET A 29 -4.21 17.59 1.50
C MET A 29 -3.35 18.55 0.68
N ASP A 30 -3.69 18.75 -0.59
CA ASP A 30 -3.03 19.71 -1.47
C ASP A 30 -1.52 19.47 -1.58
N PHE A 31 -1.15 18.21 -1.80
CA PHE A 31 0.24 17.79 -1.82
C PHE A 31 0.99 18.47 -2.97
N ILE A 32 2.23 18.86 -2.68
CA ILE A 32 3.18 19.41 -3.63
C ILE A 32 4.46 18.59 -3.54
N LEU A 33 4.93 18.11 -4.69
CA LEU A 33 6.22 17.45 -4.82
C LEU A 33 7.16 18.35 -5.63
N LYS A 34 8.29 18.72 -5.04
CA LYS A 34 9.27 19.63 -5.65
C LYS A 34 10.63 18.97 -5.74
N LYS A 35 11.30 19.13 -6.88
CA LYS A 35 12.69 18.74 -7.10
C LYS A 35 13.38 19.79 -7.96
N GLY A 36 14.38 20.47 -7.39
CA GLY A 36 14.98 21.64 -8.03
C GLY A 36 13.93 22.72 -8.37
N ASN A 37 13.82 23.07 -9.65
CA ASN A 37 12.85 24.04 -10.15
C ASN A 37 11.51 23.41 -10.58
N LYS A 38 11.41 22.08 -10.67
CA LYS A 38 10.16 21.39 -11.03
C LYS A 38 9.28 21.25 -9.80
N LYS A 39 7.99 21.56 -9.98
CA LYS A 39 6.95 21.46 -8.96
C LYS A 39 5.73 20.76 -9.56
N LEU A 40 5.27 19.72 -8.91
CA LEU A 40 4.07 18.96 -9.26
C LEU A 40 3.04 19.11 -8.12
N SER A 41 1.78 19.32 -8.48
CA SER A 41 0.69 19.53 -7.53
C SER A 41 -0.32 18.38 -7.62
N PHE A 42 -0.71 17.84 -6.47
CA PHE A 42 -1.63 16.72 -6.33
C PHE A 42 -2.75 17.07 -5.36
N PRO A 43 -3.76 17.85 -5.81
CA PRO A 43 -4.85 18.31 -4.95
C PRO A 43 -5.76 17.16 -4.46
N THR A 44 -5.76 16.02 -5.16
CA THR A 44 -6.57 14.85 -4.81
C THR A 44 -5.89 13.91 -3.83
N TRP A 45 -4.57 14.02 -3.66
CA TRP A 45 -3.84 13.21 -2.69
C TRP A 45 -4.25 13.58 -1.27
N LYS A 46 -4.35 12.55 -0.43
CA LYS A 46 -4.76 12.68 0.96
C LYS A 46 -3.90 11.79 1.84
N ASN A 47 -3.64 12.25 3.05
CA ASN A 47 -3.12 11.41 4.12
C ASN A 47 -3.83 11.78 5.42
N VAL A 48 -3.96 10.86 6.36
CA VAL A 48 -4.34 11.20 7.72
C VAL A 48 -3.27 12.07 8.38
N SER A 49 -3.64 13.00 9.27
CA SER A 49 -2.65 13.86 9.94
C SER A 49 -2.04 13.25 11.21
N ASN A 50 -2.42 12.02 11.57
CA ASN A 50 -1.83 11.32 12.71
C ASN A 50 -0.33 11.10 12.46
N PRO A 51 0.57 11.62 13.33
CA PRO A 51 2.02 11.54 13.13
C PRO A 51 2.56 10.12 12.93
N THR A 52 1.93 9.12 13.54
CA THR A 52 2.29 7.69 13.40
C THR A 52 2.17 7.20 11.95
N TYR A 53 1.25 7.80 11.20
CA TYR A 53 0.90 7.45 9.82
C TYR A 53 1.30 8.53 8.82
N SER A 54 2.26 9.38 9.19
CA SER A 54 2.78 10.46 8.34
C SER A 54 3.14 9.97 6.94
N PRO A 55 3.00 10.82 5.90
CA PRO A 55 3.47 10.49 4.56
C PRO A 55 4.93 10.03 4.57
N GLN A 56 5.25 9.05 3.73
CA GLN A 56 6.62 8.60 3.55
C GLN A 56 7.14 9.11 2.21
N LEU A 57 8.36 9.65 2.23
CA LEU A 57 9.11 10.04 1.04
C LEU A 57 10.40 9.22 0.98
N LEU A 58 10.46 8.30 0.04
CA LEU A 58 11.60 7.40 -0.16
C LEU A 58 12.31 7.74 -1.47
N SER A 59 13.58 7.36 -1.56
CA SER A 59 14.35 7.46 -2.79
C SER A 59 15.30 6.28 -2.92
N GLU A 60 14.97 5.40 -3.86
CA GLU A 60 15.59 4.08 -4.05
C GLU A 60 15.50 3.68 -5.52
N ASP A 61 16.53 3.00 -6.04
CA ASP A 61 16.50 2.40 -7.37
C ASP A 61 15.71 1.08 -7.28
N ILE A 62 14.42 1.12 -7.59
CA ILE A 62 13.52 -0.05 -7.48
C ILE A 62 13.33 -0.77 -8.80
N ASN A 63 13.83 -0.22 -9.90
CA ASN A 63 13.79 -0.83 -11.23
C ASN A 63 15.15 -1.42 -11.66
N ASN A 64 16.22 -1.16 -10.91
CA ASN A 64 17.61 -1.57 -11.13
C ASN A 64 18.24 -1.00 -12.41
N ASP A 65 17.87 0.22 -12.81
CA ASP A 65 18.46 0.92 -13.96
C ASP A 65 19.64 1.84 -13.59
N GLY A 66 19.96 1.94 -12.29
CA GLY A 66 21.02 2.78 -11.75
C GLY A 66 20.57 4.20 -11.38
N LEU A 67 19.32 4.58 -11.65
CA LEU A 67 18.70 5.83 -11.22
C LEU A 67 17.69 5.56 -10.10
N LYS A 68 17.62 6.47 -9.13
CA LYS A 68 16.68 6.32 -8.01
C LYS A 68 15.33 6.88 -8.37
N GLU A 69 14.28 6.11 -8.13
CA GLU A 69 12.92 6.61 -8.09
C GLU A 69 12.66 7.43 -6.83
N VAL A 70 11.66 8.30 -6.90
CA VAL A 70 11.02 8.88 -5.71
C VAL A 70 9.71 8.13 -5.48
N ILE A 71 9.49 7.71 -4.25
CA ILE A 71 8.33 6.93 -3.87
C ILE A 71 7.63 7.66 -2.74
N VAL A 72 6.36 8.00 -2.94
CA VAL A 72 5.50 8.61 -1.94
C VAL A 72 4.47 7.58 -1.49
N ILE A 73 4.42 7.30 -0.19
CA ILE A 73 3.41 6.40 0.39
C ILE A 73 2.52 7.24 1.31
N LEU A 74 1.22 7.18 1.05
CA LEU A 74 0.21 7.94 1.77
C LEU A 74 -0.72 6.99 2.53
N THR A 75 -0.96 7.26 3.81
CA THR A 75 -1.94 6.50 4.60
C THR A 75 -3.28 7.20 4.52
N THR A 76 -4.26 6.60 3.85
CA THR A 76 -5.57 7.23 3.59
C THR A 76 -6.64 6.82 4.59
N GLY A 77 -6.41 5.76 5.36
CA GLY A 77 -7.27 5.30 6.44
C GLY A 77 -6.51 4.35 7.39
N TYR A 78 -6.89 4.36 8.66
CA TYR A 78 -6.33 3.46 9.68
C TYR A 78 -7.34 3.22 10.80
N GLY A 79 -7.16 2.13 11.56
CA GLY A 79 -7.98 1.77 12.71
C GLY A 79 -7.69 0.35 13.19
N SER A 80 -8.54 -0.16 14.07
CA SER A 80 -8.45 -1.56 14.53
C SER A 80 -8.64 -2.52 13.35
N GLY A 81 -7.57 -3.21 12.95
CA GLY A 81 -7.58 -4.16 11.82
C GLY A 81 -7.66 -3.50 10.44
N VAL A 82 -7.49 -2.17 10.36
CA VAL A 82 -7.59 -1.40 9.11
C VAL A 82 -6.33 -0.56 8.89
N LEU A 83 -5.75 -0.66 7.70
CA LEU A 83 -4.71 0.23 7.20
C LEU A 83 -4.81 0.33 5.69
N PHE A 84 -5.09 1.51 5.17
CA PHE A 84 -5.15 1.74 3.72
C PHE A 84 -4.01 2.68 3.32
N GLN A 85 -3.19 2.21 2.40
CA GLN A 85 -2.13 3.02 1.80
C GLN A 85 -2.31 3.13 0.29
N GLU A 86 -1.88 4.27 -0.24
CA GLU A 86 -1.69 4.54 -1.66
C GLU A 86 -0.19 4.77 -1.90
N VAL A 87 0.30 4.38 -3.08
CA VAL A 87 1.71 4.59 -3.48
C VAL A 87 1.77 5.34 -4.80
N HIS A 88 2.69 6.30 -4.87
CA HIS A 88 3.02 7.04 -6.08
C HIS A 88 4.50 6.93 -6.34
N VAL A 89 4.87 6.59 -7.57
CA VAL A 89 6.27 6.40 -7.98
C VAL A 89 6.60 7.38 -9.09
N PHE A 90 7.74 8.03 -8.96
CA PHE A 90 8.25 8.96 -9.96
C PHE A 90 9.62 8.50 -10.42
N ASN A 91 9.75 8.32 -11.72
CA ASN A 91 11.04 8.02 -12.33
C ASN A 91 11.71 9.32 -12.75
N GLU A 92 13.02 9.37 -12.59
CA GLU A 92 13.85 10.41 -13.19
C GLU A 92 14.49 9.87 -14.45
N ASN A 93 14.35 10.58 -15.56
CA ASN A 93 15.14 10.26 -16.75
C ASN A 93 16.54 10.92 -16.67
N LYS A 94 17.42 10.56 -17.61
CA LYS A 94 18.79 11.10 -17.66
C LYS A 94 18.89 12.62 -17.87
N GLU A 95 17.78 13.25 -18.27
CA GLU A 95 17.67 14.70 -18.46
C GLU A 95 17.13 15.41 -17.21
N GLY A 96 16.88 14.68 -16.12
CA GLY A 96 16.31 15.21 -14.88
C GLY A 96 14.80 15.43 -14.94
N LEU A 97 14.11 14.93 -15.99
CA LEU A 97 12.66 14.94 -16.04
C LEU A 97 12.11 13.93 -15.04
N PHE A 98 11.22 14.41 -14.20
CA PHE A 98 10.67 13.71 -13.05
C PHE A 98 9.16 13.54 -13.22
N ASP A 99 8.69 12.37 -13.64
CA ASP A 99 7.29 12.13 -14.00
C ASP A 99 6.73 10.89 -13.28
N GLU A 100 5.44 10.93 -12.97
CA GLU A 100 4.77 9.83 -12.28
C GLU A 100 4.64 8.62 -13.21
N VAL A 101 5.04 7.45 -12.71
CA VAL A 101 4.86 6.17 -13.37
C VAL A 101 3.72 5.45 -12.68
N LYS A 102 2.74 5.02 -13.47
CA LYS A 102 1.57 4.30 -12.96
C LYS A 102 2.01 3.05 -12.18
N VAL A 103 1.41 2.86 -11.01
CA VAL A 103 1.46 1.60 -10.24
C VAL A 103 0.08 0.96 -10.34
N GLU A 104 0.05 -0.32 -10.70
CA GLU A 104 -1.19 -1.10 -10.74
C GLU A 104 -1.73 -1.33 -9.32
N ASP A 105 -3.04 -1.19 -9.12
CA ASP A 105 -3.66 -1.27 -7.80
C ASP A 105 -3.50 -2.68 -7.20
N ALA A 106 -3.06 -2.75 -5.94
CA ALA A 106 -2.79 -4.02 -5.28
C ALA A 106 -4.04 -4.88 -5.12
N LEU A 107 -5.22 -4.29 -4.88
CA LEU A 107 -6.47 -5.03 -4.73
C LEU A 107 -6.99 -5.53 -6.08
N GLU A 108 -6.83 -4.75 -7.16
CA GLU A 108 -7.10 -5.20 -8.52
C GLU A 108 -6.21 -6.40 -8.89
N ILE A 109 -4.90 -6.34 -8.58
CA ILE A 109 -3.98 -7.46 -8.79
C ILE A 109 -4.44 -8.69 -8.01
N VAL A 110 -4.80 -8.55 -6.73
CA VAL A 110 -5.30 -9.68 -5.92
C VAL A 110 -6.55 -10.27 -6.54
N LYS A 111 -7.53 -9.43 -6.90
CA LYS A 111 -8.79 -9.86 -7.50
C LYS A 111 -8.59 -10.66 -8.80
N ASP A 112 -7.65 -10.24 -9.64
CA ASP A 112 -7.44 -10.85 -10.95
C ASP A 112 -6.57 -12.11 -10.89
N ASN A 113 -5.72 -12.26 -9.85
CA ASN A 113 -4.71 -13.32 -9.79
C ASN A 113 -4.90 -14.33 -8.66
N VAL A 114 -5.78 -14.06 -7.69
CA VAL A 114 -5.99 -14.90 -6.51
C VAL A 114 -7.40 -15.46 -6.52
N LYS A 115 -7.52 -16.78 -6.52
CA LYS A 115 -8.79 -17.48 -6.33
C LYS A 115 -8.86 -18.04 -4.92
N THR A 116 -10.06 -18.15 -4.37
CA THR A 116 -10.24 -18.64 -3.01
C THR A 116 -11.40 -19.61 -2.92
N ASN A 117 -11.34 -20.47 -1.90
CA ASN A 117 -12.46 -21.30 -1.47
C ASN A 117 -12.46 -21.34 0.06
N LEU A 118 -13.62 -21.16 0.67
CA LEU A 118 -13.77 -21.09 2.12
C LEU A 118 -14.79 -22.11 2.60
N THR A 119 -14.35 -23.00 3.48
CA THR A 119 -15.21 -24.01 4.13
C THR A 119 -15.34 -23.71 5.62
N ASN A 120 -15.84 -24.65 6.42
CA ASN A 120 -15.94 -24.48 7.88
C ASN A 120 -14.59 -24.60 8.59
N SER A 121 -13.67 -25.40 8.07
CA SER A 121 -12.38 -25.68 8.71
C SER A 121 -11.18 -25.30 7.85
N THR A 122 -11.38 -24.97 6.57
CA THR A 122 -10.28 -24.73 5.65
C THR A 122 -10.53 -23.52 4.76
N ALA A 123 -9.52 -22.65 4.65
CA ALA A 123 -9.43 -21.64 3.61
C ALA A 123 -8.38 -22.08 2.59
N SER A 124 -8.72 -22.05 1.31
CA SER A 124 -7.80 -22.28 0.19
C SER A 124 -7.51 -20.96 -0.50
N ILE A 125 -6.21 -20.69 -0.73
CA ILE A 125 -5.70 -19.55 -1.50
C ILE A 125 -4.93 -20.11 -2.69
N ILE A 126 -5.43 -19.80 -3.90
CA ILE A 126 -4.90 -20.33 -5.15
C ILE A 126 -4.28 -19.19 -5.97
N ILE A 127 -2.99 -19.33 -6.30
CA ILE A 127 -2.21 -18.34 -7.06
C ILE A 127 -1.45 -19.07 -8.17
N GLY A 128 -1.88 -18.89 -9.42
CA GLY A 128 -1.42 -19.72 -10.53
C GLY A 128 -1.72 -21.20 -10.25
N ASP A 129 -0.70 -22.06 -10.33
CA ASP A 129 -0.83 -23.51 -10.07
C ASP A 129 -0.64 -23.89 -8.59
N LYS A 130 -0.43 -22.91 -7.71
CA LYS A 130 -0.21 -23.17 -6.27
C LYS A 130 -1.51 -23.07 -5.52
N ASP A 131 -1.89 -24.14 -4.83
CA ASP A 131 -2.99 -24.16 -3.86
C ASP A 131 -2.42 -24.26 -2.44
N ILE A 132 -2.73 -23.26 -1.61
CA ILE A 132 -2.30 -23.19 -0.22
C ILE A 132 -3.53 -23.32 0.65
N ASN A 133 -3.58 -24.40 1.43
CA ASN A 133 -4.68 -24.70 2.33
C ASN A 133 -4.30 -24.36 3.78
N ILE A 134 -5.15 -23.60 4.45
CA ILE A 134 -4.99 -23.13 5.83
C ILE A 134 -6.10 -23.78 6.66
N ASP A 135 -5.72 -24.51 7.72
CA ASP A 135 -6.66 -24.98 8.73
C ASP A 135 -7.08 -23.79 9.62
N ILE A 136 -8.31 -23.33 9.42
CA ILE A 136 -8.88 -22.20 10.13
C ILE A 136 -9.66 -22.63 11.39
N SER A 137 -9.74 -23.92 11.69
CA SER A 137 -10.51 -24.43 12.85
C SER A 137 -9.94 -23.97 14.20
N LYS A 138 -8.66 -23.59 14.24
CA LYS A 138 -7.95 -23.13 15.43
C LYS A 138 -7.90 -21.61 15.56
N PHE A 139 -8.44 -20.87 14.60
CA PHE A 139 -8.41 -19.41 14.63
C PHE A 139 -9.43 -18.87 15.64
N PRO A 140 -9.08 -17.84 16.43
CA PRO A 140 -9.91 -17.35 17.53
C PRO A 140 -11.01 -16.38 17.05
N PHE A 141 -11.78 -16.77 16.03
CA PHE A 141 -12.94 -16.01 15.56
C PHE A 141 -14.26 -16.70 15.90
N ASP A 142 -15.33 -15.92 16.02
CA ASP A 142 -16.67 -16.47 16.17
C ASP A 142 -17.14 -17.10 14.83
N PRO A 143 -17.40 -18.43 14.77
CA PRO A 143 -17.84 -19.08 13.54
C PRO A 143 -19.12 -18.51 12.93
N GLN A 144 -19.98 -17.86 13.73
CA GLN A 144 -21.20 -17.21 13.22
C GLN A 144 -20.90 -15.92 12.45
N ARG A 145 -19.73 -15.30 12.69
CA ARG A 145 -19.25 -14.09 12.01
C ARG A 145 -18.28 -14.39 10.88
N LYS A 146 -18.12 -15.66 10.51
CA LYS A 146 -17.31 -16.09 9.37
C LYS A 146 -17.90 -15.54 8.08
N PHE A 147 -17.04 -15.07 7.19
CA PHE A 147 -17.42 -14.62 5.87
C PHE A 147 -17.81 -15.79 4.96
N GLU A 148 -18.51 -15.49 3.87
CA GLU A 148 -18.84 -16.46 2.82
C GLU A 148 -17.60 -16.82 1.98
N ASN A 149 -16.69 -15.86 1.80
CA ASN A 149 -15.43 -16.01 1.08
C ASN A 149 -14.30 -15.34 1.87
N VAL A 150 -13.05 -15.67 1.51
CA VAL A 150 -11.89 -14.93 2.02
C VAL A 150 -12.00 -13.48 1.53
N ALA A 151 -11.97 -12.54 2.48
CA ALA A 151 -11.93 -11.12 2.21
C ALA A 151 -10.49 -10.62 2.16
N PHE A 152 -10.22 -9.63 1.32
CA PHE A 152 -8.89 -9.04 1.15
C PHE A 152 -8.91 -7.54 1.40
N GLY A 153 -7.78 -7.01 1.86
CA GLY A 153 -7.51 -5.57 1.80
C GLY A 153 -8.04 -4.76 2.97
N SER A 154 -8.37 -5.38 4.10
CA SER A 154 -8.55 -4.60 5.34
C SER A 154 -7.25 -3.89 5.72
N ILE A 155 -6.11 -4.51 5.41
CA ILE A 155 -4.78 -3.93 5.47
C ILE A 155 -4.19 -4.02 4.06
N THR A 156 -3.88 -2.87 3.48
CA THR A 156 -3.10 -2.71 2.25
C THR A 156 -1.93 -1.79 2.58
N GLN A 157 -0.74 -2.37 2.61
CA GLN A 157 0.50 -1.68 2.98
C GLN A 157 1.50 -1.71 1.83
N TYR A 158 2.22 -0.61 1.61
CA TYR A 158 3.34 -0.55 0.68
C TYR A 158 4.66 -0.38 1.44
N LYS A 159 5.72 -0.96 0.89
CA LYS A 159 7.09 -0.82 1.39
C LYS A 159 8.10 -1.05 0.29
N VAL A 160 9.31 -0.58 0.51
CA VAL A 160 10.46 -0.90 -0.32
C VAL A 160 11.33 -1.90 0.43
N LEU A 161 11.50 -3.09 -0.13
CA LEU A 161 12.33 -4.16 0.44
C LEU A 161 13.34 -4.62 -0.61
N ASN A 162 14.63 -4.65 -0.24
CA ASN A 162 15.71 -5.11 -1.11
C ASN A 162 15.64 -4.50 -2.52
N HIS A 163 15.54 -3.17 -2.62
CA HIS A 163 15.44 -2.44 -3.90
C HIS A 163 14.22 -2.86 -4.73
N SER A 164 13.09 -3.14 -4.09
CA SER A 164 11.86 -3.47 -4.80
C SER A 164 10.63 -2.94 -4.08
N LEU A 165 9.70 -2.39 -4.85
CA LEU A 165 8.38 -2.02 -4.34
C LEU A 165 7.55 -3.28 -4.08
N VAL A 166 7.03 -3.38 -2.86
CA VAL A 166 6.20 -4.50 -2.40
C VAL A 166 4.91 -3.95 -1.81
N ALA A 167 3.77 -4.52 -2.23
CA ALA A 167 2.51 -4.38 -1.50
C ALA A 167 2.24 -5.64 -0.66
N GLU A 168 1.64 -5.44 0.50
CA GLU A 168 1.06 -6.49 1.34
C GLU A 168 -0.44 -6.22 1.49
N VAL A 169 -1.23 -7.22 1.13
CA VAL A 169 -2.69 -7.20 1.21
C VAL A 169 -3.14 -8.30 2.15
N SER A 170 -3.79 -7.94 3.25
CA SER A 170 -4.29 -8.92 4.21
C SER A 170 -5.36 -9.81 3.62
N ALA A 171 -5.40 -11.06 4.08
CA ALA A 171 -6.46 -12.02 3.86
C ALA A 171 -7.15 -12.35 5.19
N THR A 172 -8.47 -12.24 5.23
CA THR A 172 -9.27 -12.48 6.44
C THR A 172 -10.50 -13.34 6.14
N VAL A 173 -10.92 -14.14 7.12
CA VAL A 173 -12.12 -15.02 7.03
C VAL A 173 -13.22 -14.61 8.01
N ALA A 174 -12.95 -13.66 8.89
CA ALA A 174 -13.89 -13.06 9.83
C ALA A 174 -13.37 -11.68 10.28
N PRO A 175 -14.23 -10.79 10.82
CA PRO A 175 -13.82 -9.43 11.24
C PRO A 175 -12.75 -9.42 12.33
N ASP A 176 -12.93 -10.24 13.37
CA ASP A 176 -12.07 -10.31 14.55
C ASP A 176 -11.48 -11.72 14.64
N GLY A 177 -10.16 -11.85 14.85
CA GLY A 177 -9.49 -13.16 14.98
C GLY A 177 -9.38 -13.98 13.68
N GLY A 178 -9.93 -13.48 12.57
CA GLY A 178 -9.99 -14.17 11.28
C GLY A 178 -8.85 -13.85 10.32
N TYR A 179 -7.78 -13.18 10.73
CA TYR A 179 -6.64 -12.86 9.86
C TYR A 179 -5.78 -14.09 9.58
N ILE A 180 -5.78 -14.56 8.33
CA ILE A 180 -5.15 -15.83 7.93
C ILE A 180 -3.79 -15.67 7.24
N GLY A 181 -3.36 -14.44 6.96
CA GLY A 181 -2.06 -14.14 6.36
C GLY A 181 -2.12 -12.99 5.35
N ASP A 182 -1.04 -12.82 4.59
CA ASP A 182 -0.91 -11.73 3.59
C ASP A 182 -0.59 -12.25 2.19
N ILE A 183 -1.14 -11.57 1.19
CA ILE A 183 -0.67 -11.61 -0.19
C ILE A 183 0.42 -10.54 -0.34
N SER A 184 1.65 -10.98 -0.63
CA SER A 184 2.75 -10.09 -1.01
C SER A 184 2.86 -9.99 -2.53
N ILE A 185 2.82 -8.77 -3.05
CA ILE A 185 2.99 -8.45 -4.47
C ILE A 185 4.32 -7.72 -4.64
N LEU A 186 5.26 -8.36 -5.34
CA LEU A 186 6.49 -7.75 -5.79
C LEU A 186 6.24 -7.07 -7.14
N TYR A 187 6.37 -5.75 -7.20
CA TYR A 187 6.17 -4.98 -8.43
C TYR A 187 7.40 -5.03 -9.34
N LYS A 188 7.15 -4.93 -10.64
CA LYS A 188 8.20 -4.76 -11.66
C LYS A 188 7.76 -3.74 -12.70
N LEU A 189 8.68 -2.89 -13.12
CA LEU A 189 8.44 -1.97 -14.22
C LEU A 189 8.36 -2.76 -15.54
N LYS A 190 7.20 -2.74 -16.19
CA LYS A 190 6.95 -3.37 -17.49
C LYS A 190 6.14 -2.40 -18.35
N ARG A 191 6.62 -2.13 -19.57
CA ARG A 191 5.93 -1.26 -20.55
C ARG A 191 5.52 0.09 -19.96
N GLY A 192 6.37 0.68 -19.09
CA GLY A 192 6.11 1.99 -18.48
C GLY A 192 5.09 1.98 -17.33
N THR A 193 4.80 0.83 -16.71
CA THR A 193 3.92 0.71 -15.54
C THR A 193 4.52 -0.28 -14.56
N TYR A 194 4.46 0.03 -13.26
CA TYR A 194 4.76 -0.95 -12.21
C TYR A 194 3.59 -1.92 -12.11
N GLN A 195 3.81 -3.16 -12.55
CA GLN A 195 2.82 -4.23 -12.61
C GLN A 195 3.22 -5.39 -11.70
N ALA A 196 2.28 -6.30 -11.46
CA ALA A 196 2.59 -7.54 -10.74
C ALA A 196 3.77 -8.31 -11.36
N GLY A 197 4.79 -8.56 -10.54
CA GLY A 197 5.94 -9.39 -10.87
C GLY A 197 5.81 -10.78 -10.27
N LYS A 198 5.90 -10.88 -8.93
CA LYS A 198 5.72 -12.13 -8.18
C LYS A 198 4.65 -11.91 -7.13
N ILE A 199 3.70 -12.83 -7.06
CA ILE A 199 2.65 -12.85 -6.05
C ILE A 199 2.87 -14.08 -5.17
N LYS A 200 2.79 -13.90 -3.85
CA LYS A 200 2.95 -14.99 -2.88
C LYS A 200 1.97 -14.78 -1.72
N PHE A 201 1.34 -15.86 -1.28
CA PHE A 201 0.65 -15.88 0.01
C PHE A 201 1.59 -16.36 1.12
N THR A 202 1.58 -15.67 2.26
CA THR A 202 2.28 -16.10 3.48
C THR A 202 1.23 -16.30 4.58
N PRO A 203 0.94 -17.56 4.97
CA PRO A 203 -0.05 -17.82 6.01
C PRO A 203 0.43 -17.36 7.38
N THR A 204 -0.52 -16.88 8.19
CA THR A 204 -0.32 -16.71 9.63
C THR A 204 -0.32 -18.07 10.30
N ILE A 205 0.70 -18.31 11.13
CA ILE A 205 0.81 -19.53 11.93
C ILE A 205 0.27 -19.23 13.32
N ILE A 206 -0.82 -19.91 13.69
CA ILE A 206 -1.29 -19.94 15.07
C ILE A 206 -0.60 -21.11 15.76
N LYS A 207 0.09 -20.81 16.86
CA LYS A 207 0.72 -21.80 17.74
C LYS A 207 -0.28 -22.37 18.72
#